data_AF-A0A8H3ZTL7-F1
#
_entry.id   AF-A0A8H3ZTL7-F1
#
_cell.length_a   1.000
_cell.length_b   1.000
_cell.length_c   1.000
_cell.angle_alpha   90.00
_cell.angle_beta   90.00
_cell.angle_gamma   90.00
#
_symmetry.space_group_name_H-M   'P 1'
#
loop_
_entity.id
_entity.type
_entity.pdbx_description
1 polymer ?
#
loop_
_entity_poly.entity_id
_entity_poly.type
_entity_poly.pdbx_seq_one_letter_code
_entity_poly.pdbx_strand_id
1 'polypeptide(L)'
;MKEDVAPAVSYVPGDFLPEESLQLTDQALVNLTRLVLTEITYFHFSGNTTGKCQISSQKRGTERYKMYPGDLLWPNESSWKAFDLLLGDVLTKIVSLASAHVDGFGNQDATECAIISTRLDKTTRCCNESTLGTWAYHAHHLS
;
A
#
# COMPACT_ATOMS: atom_id res chain seq x y z
N MET A 1 -4.49 -15.54 16.91
CA MET A 1 -5.46 -14.43 16.96
C MET A 1 -4.67 -13.19 16.55
N LYS A 2 -5.03 -12.54 15.44
CA LYS A 2 -4.50 -11.20 15.17
C LYS A 2 -5.22 -10.27 16.13
N GLU A 3 -4.49 -9.57 16.97
CA GLU A 3 -5.06 -8.43 17.70
C GLU A 3 -5.32 -7.35 16.65
N ASP A 4 -6.58 -6.98 16.49
CA ASP A 4 -6.99 -6.00 15.48
C ASP A 4 -6.47 -4.63 15.94
N VAL A 5 -5.41 -4.14 15.30
CA VAL A 5 -4.80 -2.85 15.64
C VAL A 5 -5.65 -1.77 15.00
N ALA A 6 -6.23 -0.88 15.81
CA ALA A 6 -6.94 0.27 15.27
C ALA A 6 -6.00 1.14 14.42
N PRO A 7 -6.47 1.67 13.28
CA PRO A 7 -5.64 2.50 12.41
C PRO A 7 -5.16 3.76 13.14
N ALA A 8 -3.96 4.21 12.78
CA ALA A 8 -3.31 5.37 13.37
C ALA A 8 -3.89 6.68 12.81
N VAL A 9 -5.12 6.99 13.18
CA VAL A 9 -5.84 8.18 12.68
C VAL A 9 -6.33 9.06 13.82
N SER A 10 -6.48 10.33 13.51
CA SER A 10 -7.16 11.31 14.35
C SER A 10 -8.17 12.09 13.50
N TYR A 11 -9.27 12.48 14.13
CA TYR A 11 -10.25 13.35 13.49
C TYR A 11 -9.67 14.76 13.30
N VAL A 12 -9.72 15.26 12.08
CA VAL A 12 -9.30 16.62 11.73
C VAL A 12 -10.52 17.42 11.29
N PRO A 13 -10.90 18.49 12.01
CA PRO A 13 -12.01 19.34 11.62
C PRO A 13 -11.62 20.20 10.41
N GLY A 14 -12.56 20.41 9.48
CA GLY A 14 -12.33 21.24 8.29
C GLY A 14 -13.36 20.99 7.20
N ASP A 15 -13.14 21.60 6.04
CA ASP A 15 -13.91 21.36 4.82
C ASP A 15 -13.30 20.17 4.06
N PHE A 16 -13.44 18.99 4.67
CA PHE A 16 -12.98 17.72 4.14
C PHE A 16 -14.18 16.87 3.72
N LEU A 17 -13.97 15.96 2.75
CA LEU A 17 -14.95 14.91 2.54
C LEU A 17 -15.07 14.04 3.81
N PRO A 18 -16.23 13.40 4.06
CA PRO A 18 -16.39 12.51 5.21
C PRO A 18 -15.28 11.48 5.34
N GLU A 19 -14.81 10.95 4.21
CA GLU A 19 -13.74 9.95 4.10
C GLU A 19 -12.34 10.52 4.38
N GLU A 20 -12.18 11.85 4.30
CA GLU A 20 -10.90 12.56 4.51
C GLU A 20 -10.78 13.15 5.93
N SER A 21 -11.85 13.09 6.73
CA SER A 21 -11.88 13.64 8.08
C SER A 21 -11.02 12.86 9.09
N LEU A 22 -10.66 11.62 8.76
CA LEU A 22 -9.72 10.79 9.52
C LEU A 22 -8.35 10.81 8.83
N GLN A 23 -7.36 11.38 9.49
CA GLN A 23 -6.03 11.57 8.90
C GLN A 23 -4.94 11.06 9.85
N LEU A 24 -3.83 10.60 9.26
CA LEU A 24 -2.59 10.37 9.99
C LEU A 24 -1.98 11.72 10.38
N THR A 25 -1.79 11.96 11.69
CA THR A 25 -1.24 13.20 12.23
C THR A 25 -0.05 12.92 13.14
N ASP A 26 0.74 13.96 13.46
CA ASP A 26 1.82 13.84 14.44
C ASP A 26 1.31 13.33 15.80
N GLN A 27 0.09 13.71 16.22
CA GLN A 27 -0.53 13.21 17.45
C GLN A 27 -0.81 11.70 17.38
N ALA A 28 -1.30 11.20 16.24
CA ALA A 28 -1.48 9.77 16.04
C ALA A 28 -0.14 9.02 16.07
N LEU A 29 0.91 9.59 15.49
CA LEU A 29 2.27 9.03 15.47
C LEU A 29 2.95 9.00 16.85
N VAL A 30 2.72 10.01 17.71
CA VAL A 30 3.28 10.05 19.07
C VAL A 30 2.83 8.86 19.91
N ASN A 31 1.57 8.42 19.79
CA ASN A 31 1.06 7.26 20.51
C ASN A 31 1.79 5.96 20.11
N LEU A 32 2.25 5.89 18.87
CA LEU A 32 2.90 4.72 18.27
C LEU A 32 4.40 4.65 18.55
N THR A 33 5.06 5.74 18.94
CA THR A 33 6.47 5.69 19.39
C THR A 33 6.67 4.79 20.62
N ARG A 34 5.59 4.49 21.36
CA ARG A 34 5.58 3.49 22.45
C ARG A 34 5.78 2.05 21.97
N LEU A 35 5.62 1.79 20.67
CA LEU A 35 5.79 0.49 20.03
C LEU A 35 7.23 0.24 19.53
N VAL A 36 8.18 1.16 19.76
CA VAL A 36 9.61 1.02 19.41
C VAL A 36 9.82 0.65 17.92
N LEU A 37 9.05 1.29 17.03
CA LEU A 37 9.20 1.12 15.59
C LEU A 37 10.41 1.94 15.10
N THR A 38 11.47 1.28 14.62
CA THR A 38 12.70 1.95 14.14
C THR A 38 12.46 2.87 12.94
N GLU A 39 11.43 2.58 12.14
CA GLU A 39 11.17 3.25 10.86
C GLU A 39 10.01 4.27 10.90
N ILE A 40 9.47 4.58 12.08
CA ILE A 40 8.33 5.51 12.20
C ILE A 40 8.64 6.93 11.70
N THR A 41 9.92 7.29 11.67
CA THR A 41 10.41 8.56 11.17
C THR A 41 10.11 8.80 9.67
N TYR A 42 9.82 7.75 8.89
CA TYR A 42 9.39 7.91 7.49
C TYR A 42 8.03 8.59 7.35
N PHE A 43 7.20 8.57 8.39
CA PHE A 43 5.82 9.05 8.37
C PHE A 43 5.65 10.43 9.01
N HIS A 44 6.71 11.01 9.56
CA HIS A 44 6.65 12.36 10.12
C HIS A 44 6.43 13.40 9.03
N PHE A 45 5.55 14.35 9.30
CA PHE A 45 5.27 15.45 8.37
C PHE A 45 6.28 16.59 8.56
N SER A 46 6.66 17.25 7.47
CA SER A 46 7.55 18.40 7.53
C SER A 46 6.77 19.64 7.97
N GLY A 47 6.81 19.95 9.27
CA GLY A 47 6.54 21.27 9.81
C GLY A 47 5.33 21.38 10.74
N ASN A 48 5.58 21.38 12.05
CA ASN A 48 5.12 22.44 12.97
C ASN A 48 5.95 22.47 14.27
N THR A 49 6.89 23.42 14.31
CA THR A 49 7.60 24.09 15.42
C THR A 49 8.08 23.38 16.73
N THR A 50 9.34 23.69 17.09
CA THR A 50 9.94 23.66 18.45
C THR A 50 10.50 22.35 19.03
N GLY A 51 10.88 21.40 18.19
CA GLY A 51 11.68 20.25 18.60
C GLY A 51 12.45 19.75 17.40
N LYS A 52 13.74 19.46 17.55
CA LYS A 52 14.63 19.02 16.48
C LYS A 52 14.18 17.68 15.86
N CYS A 53 13.15 17.69 15.04
CA CYS A 53 13.00 16.79 13.92
C CYS A 53 13.13 17.62 12.65
N GLN A 54 14.34 18.15 12.43
CA GLN A 54 14.80 18.31 11.06
C GLN A 54 14.96 16.89 10.49
N ILE A 55 13.84 16.23 10.21
CA ILE A 55 13.85 15.20 9.18
C ILE A 55 13.96 16.00 7.91
N SER A 56 15.21 16.34 7.63
CA SER A 56 15.64 17.02 6.44
C SER A 56 14.90 16.35 5.29
N SER A 57 14.26 17.17 4.47
CA SER A 57 13.99 16.86 3.07
C SER A 57 15.20 16.23 2.35
N GLN A 58 16.40 16.24 2.96
CA GLN A 58 17.62 15.55 2.55
C GLN A 58 17.70 14.05 2.85
N LYS A 59 16.79 13.40 3.61
CA LYS A 59 16.88 11.94 3.88
C LYS A 59 16.24 11.05 2.81
N ARG A 60 15.46 11.60 1.88
CA ARG A 60 15.22 10.98 0.56
C ARG A 60 16.13 11.71 -0.42
N GLY A 61 17.40 11.34 -0.38
CA GLY A 61 18.48 12.04 -1.08
C GLY A 61 18.17 12.26 -2.56
N THR A 62 18.46 13.45 -3.05
CA THR A 62 18.89 13.83 -4.42
C THR A 62 18.16 13.31 -5.67
N GLU A 63 17.24 12.36 -5.57
CA GLU A 63 16.65 11.64 -6.69
C GLU A 63 15.27 12.23 -6.99
N ARG A 64 15.15 12.83 -8.17
CA ARG A 64 13.90 13.43 -8.68
C ARG A 64 12.89 12.38 -9.17
N TYR A 65 13.09 11.11 -8.83
CA TYR A 65 12.43 9.96 -9.44
C TYR A 65 11.70 9.13 -8.38
N LYS A 66 10.58 8.52 -8.79
CA LYS A 66 9.87 7.54 -7.97
C LYS A 66 10.74 6.28 -7.87
N MET A 67 10.78 5.68 -6.67
CA MET A 67 11.42 4.38 -6.45
C MET A 67 10.48 3.24 -6.83
N TYR A 68 11.05 2.15 -7.30
CA TYR A 68 10.37 0.92 -7.70
C TYR A 68 10.92 -0.29 -6.94
N PRO A 69 10.16 -1.40 -6.85
CA PRO A 69 10.65 -2.63 -6.25
C PRO A 69 11.99 -3.07 -6.87
N GLY A 70 12.99 -3.30 -6.02
CA GLY A 70 14.36 -3.66 -6.45
C GLY A 70 15.35 -2.50 -6.44
N ASP A 71 14.89 -1.25 -6.35
CA ASP A 71 15.78 -0.10 -6.19
C ASP A 71 16.49 -0.14 -4.82
N LEU A 72 17.70 0.42 -4.77
CA LEU A 72 18.55 0.41 -3.57
C LEU A 72 17.87 1.02 -2.33
N LEU A 73 17.04 2.05 -2.55
CA LEU A 73 16.33 2.77 -1.50
C LEU A 73 14.86 2.32 -1.35
N TRP A 74 14.46 1.23 -2.02
CA TRP A 74 13.13 0.65 -1.85
C TRP A 74 12.92 0.22 -0.39
N PRO A 75 11.75 0.49 0.23
CA PRO A 75 11.52 0.13 1.62
C PRO A 75 11.65 -1.38 1.84
N ASN A 76 12.36 -1.76 2.90
CA ASN A 76 12.51 -3.16 3.31
C ASN A 76 11.23 -3.68 4.02
N GLU A 77 11.20 -4.97 4.36
CA GLU A 77 10.03 -5.59 4.98
C GLU A 77 9.62 -4.96 6.32
N SER A 78 10.57 -4.51 7.13
CA SER A 78 10.25 -3.83 8.40
C SER A 78 9.55 -2.50 8.17
N SER A 79 9.96 -1.73 7.16
CA SER A 79 9.29 -0.48 6.79
C SER A 79 7.86 -0.73 6.30
N TRP A 80 7.64 -1.77 5.50
CA TRP A 80 6.31 -2.18 5.06
C TRP A 80 5.42 -2.68 6.21
N LYS A 81 5.98 -3.42 7.16
CA LYS A 81 5.25 -3.84 8.38
C LYS A 81 4.88 -2.66 9.26
N ALA A 82 5.78 -1.69 9.41
CA ALA A 82 5.45 -0.46 10.14
C ALA A 82 4.29 0.27 9.44
N PHE A 83 4.30 0.37 8.10
CA PHE A 83 3.20 0.97 7.37
C PHE A 83 1.88 0.20 7.54
N ASP A 84 1.92 -1.13 7.48
CA ASP A 84 0.75 -2.00 7.68
C ASP A 84 0.11 -1.77 9.07
N LEU A 85 0.94 -1.70 10.11
CA LEU A 85 0.48 -1.39 11.47
C LEU A 85 -0.18 0.00 11.56
N LEU A 86 0.34 1.01 10.86
CA LEU A 86 -0.28 2.34 10.82
C LEU A 86 -1.68 2.31 10.18
N LEU A 87 -1.89 1.41 9.22
CA LEU A 87 -3.16 1.24 8.53
C LEU A 87 -4.13 0.32 9.28
N GLY A 88 -3.68 -0.33 10.36
CA GLY A 88 -4.46 -1.32 11.10
C GLY A 88 -4.49 -2.69 10.42
N ASP A 89 -3.33 -3.17 9.96
CA ASP A 89 -3.13 -4.50 9.37
C ASP A 89 -3.95 -4.77 8.07
N VAL A 90 -4.26 -3.72 7.30
CA VAL A 90 -5.02 -3.81 6.05
C VAL A 90 -4.15 -3.72 4.79
N LEU A 91 -2.84 -3.51 4.92
CA LEU A 91 -1.94 -3.43 3.77
C LEU A 91 -1.78 -4.79 3.13
N THR A 92 -2.28 -4.90 1.90
CA THR A 92 -2.20 -6.15 1.14
C THR A 92 -1.11 -6.09 0.09
N LYS A 93 -0.17 -7.05 0.12
CA LYS A 93 0.77 -7.24 -1.00
C LYS A 93 -0.03 -7.71 -2.22
N ILE A 94 -0.06 -6.86 -3.24
CA ILE A 94 -0.77 -7.13 -4.49
C ILE A 94 -0.16 -8.34 -5.20
N VAL A 95 -1.03 -9.32 -5.49
CA VAL A 95 -0.75 -10.45 -6.38
C VAL A 95 -1.74 -10.35 -7.54
N SER A 96 -1.27 -10.55 -8.77
CA SER A 96 -2.14 -10.52 -9.95
C SER A 96 -3.25 -11.57 -9.85
N LEU A 97 -4.46 -11.24 -10.33
CA LEU A 97 -5.56 -12.21 -10.43
C LEU A 97 -5.12 -13.47 -11.20
N ALA A 98 -4.41 -13.30 -12.31
CA ALA A 98 -3.95 -14.40 -13.15
C ALA A 98 -2.65 -15.07 -12.64
N SER A 99 -2.24 -14.83 -11.39
CA SER A 99 -1.05 -15.46 -10.80
C SER A 99 -1.18 -16.98 -10.74
N ALA A 100 -2.39 -17.51 -10.55
CA ALA A 100 -2.65 -18.95 -10.55
C ALA A 100 -2.31 -19.66 -11.87
N HIS A 101 -2.15 -18.92 -12.98
CA HIS A 101 -1.77 -19.48 -14.28
C HIS A 101 -0.26 -19.75 -14.41
N VAL A 102 0.58 -19.17 -13.55
CA VAL A 102 2.04 -19.23 -13.70
C VAL A 102 2.74 -19.60 -12.40
N ASP A 103 3.76 -20.45 -12.50
CA ASP A 103 4.52 -20.96 -11.34
C ASP A 103 5.36 -19.88 -10.61
N GLY A 104 5.55 -18.70 -11.23
CA GLY A 104 6.40 -17.63 -10.70
C GLY A 104 5.90 -16.92 -9.44
N PHE A 105 4.65 -17.14 -9.03
CA PHE A 105 4.05 -16.51 -7.84
C PHE A 105 3.87 -17.48 -6.66
N GLY A 106 4.18 -18.77 -6.84
CA GLY A 106 4.05 -19.79 -5.79
C GLY A 106 2.61 -20.18 -5.43
N ASN A 107 1.63 -19.76 -6.23
CA ASN A 107 0.21 -20.07 -6.06
C ASN A 107 -0.42 -20.64 -7.33
N GLN A 108 0.35 -21.34 -8.16
CA GLN A 108 -0.18 -21.97 -9.37
C GLN A 108 -1.25 -23.01 -8.99
N ASP A 109 -2.46 -22.85 -9.52
CA ASP A 109 -3.59 -23.75 -9.27
C ASP A 109 -4.44 -23.88 -10.54
N ALA A 110 -4.51 -25.11 -11.08
CA ALA A 110 -5.23 -25.41 -12.31
C ALA A 110 -6.75 -25.19 -12.20
N THR A 111 -7.32 -25.39 -11.02
CA THR A 111 -8.74 -25.18 -10.75
C THR A 111 -9.06 -23.70 -10.68
N GLU A 112 -8.25 -22.94 -9.95
CA GLU A 112 -8.39 -21.48 -9.83
C GLU A 112 -8.18 -20.81 -11.19
N CYS A 113 -7.20 -21.27 -11.97
CA CYS A 113 -6.95 -20.89 -13.36
C CYS A 113 -8.19 -21.07 -14.26
N ALA A 114 -8.88 -22.21 -14.18
CA ALA A 114 -10.11 -22.46 -14.95
C ALA A 114 -11.26 -21.53 -14.52
N ILE A 115 -11.37 -21.24 -13.22
CA ILE A 115 -12.36 -20.31 -12.68
C ILE A 115 -12.10 -18.88 -13.16
N ILE A 116 -10.85 -18.41 -13.08
CA ILE A 116 -10.43 -17.09 -13.54
C ILE A 116 -10.67 -16.95 -15.04
N SER A 117 -10.31 -17.95 -15.83
CA SER A 117 -10.55 -17.96 -17.30
C SER A 117 -12.03 -17.80 -17.65
N THR A 118 -12.92 -18.43 -16.88
CA THR A 118 -14.40 -18.35 -17.04
C THR A 118 -15.03 -17.10 -16.39
N ARG A 119 -14.21 -16.26 -15.76
CA ARG A 119 -14.64 -14.98 -15.16
C ARG A 119 -14.14 -13.80 -15.97
N LEU A 120 -12.96 -13.91 -16.57
CA LEU A 120 -12.37 -12.91 -17.45
C LEU A 120 -13.03 -12.87 -18.84
N ASP A 121 -13.63 -13.97 -19.28
CA ASP A 121 -14.45 -14.04 -20.52
C ASP A 121 -15.75 -13.21 -20.42
N LYS A 122 -16.19 -12.88 -19.19
CA LYS A 122 -17.38 -12.07 -18.91
C LYS A 122 -16.94 -10.65 -18.57
N THR A 123 -17.32 -9.71 -19.43
CA THR A 123 -16.90 -8.29 -19.49
C THR A 123 -17.09 -7.45 -18.20
N THR A 124 -17.54 -8.00 -17.07
CA THR A 124 -18.05 -7.20 -15.94
C THR A 124 -17.30 -7.39 -14.61
N ARG A 125 -16.20 -8.17 -14.51
CA ARG A 125 -15.61 -8.48 -13.18
C ARG A 125 -14.13 -8.18 -12.96
N CYS A 126 -13.44 -7.47 -13.83
CA CYS A 126 -12.08 -7.00 -13.52
C CYS A 126 -12.02 -5.98 -12.35
N CYS A 127 -13.16 -5.40 -11.95
CA CYS A 127 -13.20 -4.20 -11.09
C CYS A 127 -13.32 -4.46 -9.57
N ASN A 128 -13.46 -5.72 -9.11
CA ASN A 128 -13.53 -6.02 -7.67
C ASN A 128 -12.19 -6.41 -7.05
N GLU A 129 -11.12 -6.42 -7.85
CA GLU A 129 -9.77 -6.76 -7.40
C GLU A 129 -8.83 -5.57 -7.65
N SER A 130 -8.03 -5.25 -6.64
CA SER A 130 -7.19 -4.05 -6.57
C SER A 130 -6.05 -3.96 -7.61
N THR A 131 -5.99 -4.90 -8.55
CA THR A 131 -4.79 -5.21 -9.35
C THR A 131 -5.01 -5.11 -10.86
N LEU A 132 -6.26 -4.98 -11.32
CA LEU A 132 -6.57 -4.96 -12.74
C LEU A 132 -7.12 -3.58 -13.17
N GLY A 133 -6.29 -2.83 -13.89
CA GLY A 133 -6.76 -1.69 -14.67
C GLY A 133 -7.56 -2.17 -15.89
N THR A 134 -8.60 -1.45 -16.27
CA THR A 134 -9.59 -1.76 -17.33
C THR A 134 -9.03 -1.83 -18.76
N TRP A 135 -7.71 -1.87 -18.94
CA TRP A 135 -7.04 -1.79 -20.24
C TRP A 135 -6.32 -3.10 -20.58
N ALA A 136 -7.07 -4.19 -20.68
CA ALA A 136 -6.61 -5.33 -21.49
C ALA A 136 -6.75 -4.90 -22.96
N TYR A 137 -5.64 -4.49 -23.59
CA TYR A 137 -5.62 -4.17 -25.01
C TYR A 137 -6.21 -5.35 -25.81
N HIS A 138 -7.36 -5.12 -26.46
CA HIS A 138 -7.95 -6.04 -27.43
C HIS A 138 -6.99 -6.24 -28.59
N ALA A 139 -6.14 -7.27 -28.54
CA ALA A 139 -5.46 -7.79 -29.71
C ALA A 139 -6.38 -8.80 -30.41
N HIS A 140 -7.44 -8.31 -31.07
CA HIS A 140 -8.11 -9.10 -32.09
C HIS A 140 -7.20 -9.11 -33.33
N HIS A 141 -6.43 -10.19 -33.48
CA HIS A 141 -5.77 -10.51 -34.73
C HIS A 141 -6.83 -10.78 -35.80
N LEU A 142 -6.82 -9.96 -36.83
CA LEU A 142 -7.34 -10.29 -38.15
C LEU A 142 -6.62 -11.55 -38.65
N SER A 143 -7.41 -12.57 -38.98
CA SER A 143 -7.12 -13.55 -40.03
C SER A 143 -8.44 -14.02 -40.64
#